data_AF-A0A1Z4BL07-F1
#
_entry.id   AF-A0A1Z4BL07-F1
#
_cell.length_a   1.000
_cell.length_b   1.000
_cell.length_c   1.000
_cell.angle_alpha   90.00
_cell.angle_beta   90.00
_cell.angle_gamma   90.00
#
_symmetry.space_group_name_H-M   'P 1'
#
loop_
_entity.id
_entity.type
_entity.pdbx_description
1 polymer ?
#
loop_
_entity_poly.entity_id
_entity_poly.type
_entity_poly.pdbx_seq_one_letter_code
_entity_poly.pdbx_strand_id
1 'polypeptide(L)'
;MNPEITQKFSDKFLPEEKEIIALIEIRTNGASYYNGAWVPSNDPLAYIDVETGELFYKNTRIEWLVEKDWKHFFQAQKAFRLKVRPIKPENASKVFQHTFMLVEIVEENVIEPRFEAILEEYNTEVIYEDDDFSLELNKIYGNFEGGMYYEEEEDGLSLNVHTDDIEKLKELLNLFRQTALTNFKAWIEHLKTFAAEKLTDLANEWQKEEDANAPEITPKHFAERMSITELVLFADERFCIYFDDDDMFWGHAITVYGNLNGKLEEATIEG
;
A
#
# COMPACT_ATOMS: atom_id res chain seq x y z
N MET A 1 24.01 -15.42 13.83
CA MET A 1 22.97 -15.36 14.88
C MET A 1 23.47 -14.67 16.15
N ASN A 2 23.29 -13.38 16.48
CA ASN A 2 23.62 -12.97 17.87
C ASN A 2 22.72 -13.75 18.85
N PRO A 3 23.26 -14.61 19.74
CA PRO A 3 22.45 -15.48 20.59
C PRO A 3 21.51 -14.72 21.52
N GLU A 4 21.92 -13.54 22.00
CA GLU A 4 21.07 -12.71 22.86
C GLU A 4 19.85 -12.17 22.12
N ILE A 5 20.00 -11.81 20.83
CA ILE A 5 18.89 -11.34 20.00
C ILE A 5 17.91 -12.50 19.76
N THR A 6 18.44 -13.67 19.39
CA THR A 6 17.65 -14.88 19.17
C THR A 6 16.87 -15.27 20.41
N GLN A 7 17.52 -15.27 21.58
CA GLN A 7 16.86 -15.59 22.85
C GLN A 7 15.77 -14.57 23.18
N LYS A 8 16.07 -13.26 23.11
CA LYS A 8 15.08 -12.19 23.38
C LYS A 8 13.86 -12.27 22.46
N PHE A 9 14.06 -12.61 21.18
CA PHE A 9 12.93 -12.84 20.26
C PHE A 9 12.13 -14.07 20.69
N SER A 10 12.81 -15.20 20.93
CA SER A 10 12.17 -16.46 21.34
C SER A 10 11.42 -16.36 22.67
N ASP A 11 11.91 -15.54 23.61
CA ASP A 11 11.31 -15.33 24.94
C ASP A 11 9.94 -14.68 24.89
N LYS A 12 9.55 -14.08 23.76
CA LYS A 12 8.20 -13.55 23.55
C LYS A 12 7.14 -14.64 23.42
N PHE A 13 7.56 -15.87 23.12
CA PHE A 13 6.71 -17.00 22.78
C PHE A 13 6.78 -18.09 23.86
N LEU A 14 5.68 -18.81 24.03
CA LEU A 14 5.62 -20.01 24.88
C LEU A 14 6.63 -21.05 24.40
N PRO A 15 7.25 -21.84 25.29
CA PRO A 15 8.23 -22.86 24.88
C PRO A 15 7.60 -24.04 24.15
N GLU A 16 6.30 -24.30 24.35
CA GLU A 16 5.58 -25.41 23.73
C GLU A 16 5.42 -25.22 22.23
N GLU A 17 5.85 -26.22 21.47
CA GLU A 17 5.65 -26.31 20.03
C GLU A 17 4.31 -26.99 19.74
N LYS A 18 3.61 -26.50 18.72
CA LYS A 18 2.45 -27.16 18.14
C LYS A 18 2.48 -27.06 16.63
N GLU A 19 1.59 -27.79 15.98
CA GLU A 19 1.44 -27.72 14.53
C GLU A 19 0.13 -27.04 14.12
N ILE A 20 0.22 -26.21 13.09
CA ILE A 20 -0.93 -25.59 12.44
C ILE A 20 -0.86 -25.84 10.93
N ILE A 21 -2.00 -25.84 10.26
CA ILE A 21 -2.06 -25.72 8.80
C ILE A 21 -2.50 -24.28 8.51
N ALA A 22 -1.63 -23.46 7.93
CA ALA A 22 -1.89 -22.04 7.67
C ALA A 22 -2.13 -21.80 6.17
N LEU A 23 -3.21 -21.10 5.84
CA LEU A 23 -3.53 -20.63 4.48
C LEU A 23 -2.96 -19.23 4.28
N ILE A 24 -1.95 -19.13 3.42
CA ILE A 24 -1.22 -17.87 3.19
C ILE A 24 -2.06 -16.95 2.30
N GLU A 25 -2.24 -15.71 2.75
CA GLU A 25 -2.94 -14.67 1.99
C GLU A 25 -2.08 -14.20 0.81
N ILE A 26 -1.03 -13.45 1.13
CA ILE A 26 -0.06 -12.90 0.19
C ILE A 26 1.30 -13.57 0.38
N ARG A 27 2.13 -13.56 -0.67
CA ARG A 27 3.52 -14.02 -0.58
C ARG A 27 4.27 -13.26 0.51
N THR A 28 5.29 -13.88 1.11
CA THR A 28 6.17 -13.13 2.02
C THR A 28 6.85 -11.99 1.26
N ASN A 29 6.62 -10.74 1.69
CA ASN A 29 7.03 -9.53 0.98
C ASN A 29 7.70 -8.47 1.87
N GLY A 30 7.80 -8.67 3.20
CA GLY A 30 8.38 -7.68 4.10
C GLY A 30 9.01 -8.28 5.36
N ALA A 31 9.87 -7.49 6.00
CA ALA A 31 10.45 -7.78 7.30
C ALA A 31 10.65 -6.48 8.10
N SER A 32 10.47 -6.57 9.42
CA SER A 32 10.75 -5.46 10.34
C SER A 32 12.15 -5.57 10.92
N TYR A 33 12.81 -4.44 11.17
CA TYR A 33 14.12 -4.45 11.80
C TYR A 33 14.00 -4.71 13.31
N TYR A 34 14.80 -5.63 13.83
CA TYR A 34 14.79 -6.06 15.22
C TYR A 34 16.21 -6.14 15.79
N ASN A 35 16.69 -5.01 16.34
CA ASN A 35 17.92 -4.92 17.14
C ASN A 35 19.18 -5.54 16.49
N GLY A 36 19.33 -5.48 15.17
CA GLY A 36 20.45 -6.10 14.45
C GLY A 36 20.09 -7.36 13.66
N ALA A 37 18.84 -7.79 13.71
CA ALA A 37 18.27 -8.84 12.88
C ALA A 37 17.01 -8.33 12.16
N TRP A 38 16.42 -9.17 11.32
CA TRP A 38 15.16 -8.91 10.65
C TRP A 38 14.11 -9.92 11.10
N VAL A 39 12.88 -9.45 11.26
CA VAL A 39 11.71 -10.28 11.57
C VAL A 39 10.76 -10.22 10.38
N PRO A 40 10.87 -11.17 9.43
CA PRO A 40 9.83 -11.37 8.44
C PRO A 40 8.54 -11.82 9.11
N SER A 41 7.44 -11.49 8.46
CA SER A 41 6.12 -11.88 8.92
C SER A 41 5.20 -12.22 7.76
N ASN A 42 4.19 -13.03 8.05
CA ASN A 42 3.06 -13.24 7.17
C ASN A 42 1.78 -13.28 8.02
N ASP A 43 0.69 -12.79 7.45
CA ASP A 43 -0.61 -12.73 8.10
C ASP A 43 -1.55 -13.68 7.31
N PRO A 44 -1.66 -14.97 7.69
CA PRO A 44 -2.50 -15.93 6.98
C PRO A 44 -3.99 -15.54 6.99
N LEU A 45 -4.70 -15.90 5.91
CA LEU A 45 -6.17 -15.80 5.86
C LEU A 45 -6.84 -16.63 6.94
N ALA A 46 -6.29 -17.82 7.19
CA ALA A 46 -6.81 -18.75 8.17
C ALA A 46 -5.71 -19.70 8.65
N TYR A 47 -5.93 -20.32 9.81
CA TYR A 47 -5.19 -21.51 10.18
C TYR A 47 -6.10 -22.55 10.83
N ILE A 48 -5.66 -23.80 10.79
CA ILE A 48 -6.26 -24.91 11.50
C ILE A 48 -5.26 -25.41 12.54
N ASP A 49 -5.70 -25.53 13.79
CA ASP A 49 -4.92 -26.21 14.81
C ASP A 49 -4.95 -27.73 14.53
N VAL A 50 -3.78 -28.35 14.37
CA VAL A 50 -3.70 -29.77 13.98
C VAL A 50 -4.19 -30.69 15.10
N GLU A 51 -4.05 -30.30 16.36
CA GLU A 51 -4.45 -31.11 17.51
C GLU A 51 -5.96 -31.05 17.72
N THR A 52 -6.53 -29.85 17.72
CA THR A 52 -7.97 -29.67 18.00
C THR A 52 -8.85 -29.79 16.76
N GLY A 53 -8.27 -29.59 15.57
CA GLY A 53 -8.98 -29.51 14.30
C GLY A 53 -9.77 -28.20 14.11
N GLU A 54 -9.70 -27.26 15.05
CA GLU A 54 -10.41 -25.98 15.00
C GLU A 54 -9.84 -25.07 13.91
N LEU A 55 -10.74 -24.42 13.16
CA LEU A 55 -10.42 -23.46 12.12
C LEU A 55 -10.58 -22.04 12.67
N PHE A 56 -9.57 -21.21 12.47
CA PHE A 56 -9.54 -19.80 12.83
C PHE A 56 -9.37 -18.96 11.57
N TYR A 57 -10.21 -17.93 11.41
CA TYR A 57 -10.20 -17.02 10.27
C TYR A 57 -9.68 -15.65 10.71
N LYS A 58 -8.76 -15.08 9.91
CA LYS A 58 -8.07 -13.80 10.13
C LYS A 58 -7.33 -13.72 11.49
N ASN A 59 -6.83 -12.54 11.82
CA ASN A 59 -6.19 -12.20 13.11
C ASN A 59 -4.99 -13.08 13.49
N THR A 60 -4.33 -13.66 12.49
CA THR A 60 -3.20 -14.57 12.66
C THR A 60 -1.95 -13.93 12.12
N ARG A 61 -0.84 -14.14 12.81
CA ARG A 61 0.48 -13.65 12.38
C ARG A 61 1.54 -14.69 12.64
N ILE A 62 2.38 -14.94 11.65
CA ILE A 62 3.51 -15.84 11.73
C ILE A 62 4.77 -15.00 11.59
N GLU A 63 5.67 -15.08 12.55
CA GLU A 63 6.93 -14.35 12.58
C GLU A 63 8.12 -15.29 12.75
N TRP A 64 9.26 -14.93 12.16
CA TRP A 64 10.52 -15.63 12.41
C TRP A 64 11.67 -14.64 12.37
N LEU A 65 12.84 -15.08 12.83
CA LEU A 65 14.02 -14.24 12.88
C LEU A 65 15.01 -14.66 11.79
N VAL A 66 15.51 -13.71 11.01
CA VAL A 66 16.56 -13.90 10.00
C VAL A 66 17.67 -12.86 10.18
N GLU A 67 18.89 -13.17 9.76
CA GLU A 67 19.99 -12.19 9.77
C GLU A 67 20.11 -11.42 8.47
N LYS A 68 20.26 -12.14 7.36
CA LYS A 68 20.44 -11.57 6.01
C LYS A 68 19.72 -12.40 4.95
N ASP A 69 19.80 -13.73 5.05
CA ASP A 69 19.16 -14.62 4.08
C ASP A 69 17.76 -15.02 4.56
N TRP A 70 16.78 -14.72 3.72
CA TRP A 70 15.40 -15.13 3.92
C TRP A 70 15.31 -16.64 3.68
N LYS A 71 15.10 -17.41 4.74
CA LYS A 71 15.04 -18.87 4.66
C LYS A 71 13.67 -19.42 4.29
N HIS A 72 12.62 -18.66 4.59
CA HIS A 72 11.24 -19.06 4.41
C HIS A 72 10.54 -18.03 3.54
N PHE A 73 9.91 -18.52 2.47
CA PHE A 73 9.12 -17.74 1.54
C PHE A 73 7.80 -18.46 1.33
N PHE A 74 6.75 -17.91 1.90
CA PHE A 74 5.41 -18.40 1.66
C PHE A 74 4.93 -17.95 0.28
N GLN A 75 4.36 -18.89 -0.47
CA GLN A 75 3.65 -18.61 -1.70
C GLN A 75 2.22 -18.16 -1.37
N ALA A 76 1.71 -17.17 -2.09
CA ALA A 76 0.34 -16.70 -1.93
C ALA A 76 -0.67 -17.82 -2.21
N GLN A 77 -1.76 -17.82 -1.45
CA GLN A 77 -2.89 -18.76 -1.61
C GLN A 77 -2.51 -20.24 -1.57
N LYS A 78 -1.42 -20.58 -0.86
CA LYS A 78 -1.01 -21.95 -0.57
C LYS A 78 -1.14 -22.22 0.92
N ALA A 79 -1.46 -23.47 1.25
CA ALA A 79 -1.47 -23.92 2.64
C ALA A 79 -0.15 -24.61 2.99
N PHE A 80 0.31 -24.37 4.22
CA PHE A 80 1.54 -24.94 4.77
C PHE A 80 1.26 -25.55 6.13
N ARG A 81 1.79 -26.73 6.38
CA ARG A 81 1.84 -27.30 7.73
C ARG A 81 3.08 -26.77 8.42
N LEU A 82 2.88 -26.09 9.53
CA LEU A 82 3.92 -25.34 10.23
C LEU A 82 4.04 -25.85 11.64
N LYS A 83 5.28 -25.99 12.10
CA LYS A 83 5.59 -26.11 13.52
C LYS A 83 5.84 -24.71 14.07
N VAL A 84 5.09 -24.36 15.11
CA VAL A 84 5.02 -23.00 15.64
C VAL A 84 5.04 -22.99 17.16
N ARG A 85 5.41 -21.84 17.72
CA ARG A 85 5.29 -21.55 19.16
C ARG A 85 4.35 -20.35 19.36
N PRO A 86 3.27 -20.47 20.16
CA PRO A 86 2.33 -19.36 20.36
C PRO A 86 2.96 -18.20 21.13
N ILE A 87 2.52 -16.97 20.86
CA ILE A 87 2.94 -15.80 21.63
C ILE A 87 2.48 -15.92 23.08
N LYS A 88 3.27 -15.41 24.03
CA LYS A 88 2.84 -15.33 25.43
C LYS A 88 1.71 -14.30 25.57
N PRO A 89 0.70 -14.53 26.43
CA PRO A 89 -0.43 -13.62 26.58
C PRO A 89 -0.04 -12.16 26.88
N GLU A 90 1.01 -11.93 27.67
CA GLU A 90 1.52 -10.60 28.00
C GLU A 90 2.13 -9.84 26.81
N ASN A 91 2.47 -10.54 25.72
CA ASN A 91 3.04 -9.96 24.50
C ASN A 91 2.02 -9.94 23.33
N ALA A 92 0.81 -10.43 23.53
CA ALA A 92 -0.18 -10.58 22.47
C ALA A 92 -0.70 -9.23 21.96
N SER A 93 -0.85 -9.12 20.63
CA SER A 93 -1.46 -7.95 19.99
C SER A 93 -2.98 -8.01 20.07
N LYS A 94 -3.63 -6.83 20.12
CA LYS A 94 -5.09 -6.73 19.97
C LYS A 94 -5.56 -7.07 18.54
N VAL A 95 -4.71 -6.80 17.56
CA VAL A 95 -4.99 -7.01 16.13
C VAL A 95 -4.75 -8.48 15.76
N PHE A 96 -3.57 -9.00 16.13
CA PHE A 96 -3.17 -10.38 15.84
C PHE A 96 -3.25 -11.23 17.11
N GLN A 97 -4.47 -11.68 17.42
CA GLN A 97 -4.74 -12.50 18.60
C GLN A 97 -4.04 -13.86 18.53
N HIS A 98 -3.77 -14.35 17.32
CA HIS A 98 -3.06 -15.62 17.07
C HIS A 98 -1.68 -15.34 16.48
N THR A 99 -0.75 -14.84 17.29
CA THR A 99 0.64 -14.64 16.86
C THR A 99 1.49 -15.88 17.17
N PHE A 100 2.28 -16.32 16.20
CA PHE A 100 3.09 -17.53 16.24
C PHE A 100 4.53 -17.23 15.82
N MET A 101 5.49 -17.82 16.53
CA MET A 101 6.85 -17.93 16.03
C MET A 101 6.95 -19.18 15.14
N LEU A 102 7.36 -19.03 13.89
CA LEU A 102 7.68 -20.16 13.02
C LEU A 102 8.97 -20.83 13.48
N VAL A 103 8.87 -22.14 13.73
CA VAL A 103 10.02 -23.01 14.05
C VAL A 103 10.48 -23.75 12.80
N GLU A 104 9.52 -24.31 12.05
CA GLU A 104 9.79 -25.17 10.90
C GLU A 104 8.59 -25.20 9.95
N ILE A 105 8.86 -25.23 8.64
CA ILE A 105 7.87 -25.60 7.63
C ILE A 105 7.92 -27.12 7.50
N VAL A 106 6.89 -27.80 7.99
CA VAL A 106 6.81 -29.27 8.02
C VAL A 106 6.38 -29.81 6.66
N GLU A 107 5.42 -29.14 6.01
CA GLU A 107 4.89 -29.54 4.71
C GLU A 107 4.44 -28.30 3.93
N GLU A 108 4.74 -28.26 2.64
CA GLU A 108 4.30 -27.21 1.72
C GLU A 108 3.17 -27.71 0.82
N ASN A 109 2.30 -26.81 0.37
CA ASN A 109 1.20 -27.11 -0.56
C ASN A 109 0.23 -28.17 -0.03
N VAL A 110 -0.10 -28.09 1.25
CA VAL A 110 -1.08 -28.97 1.90
C VAL A 110 -2.45 -28.78 1.23
N ILE A 111 -3.15 -29.88 0.95
CA ILE A 111 -4.53 -29.84 0.45
C ILE A 111 -5.46 -29.93 1.65
N GLU A 112 -6.16 -28.84 1.94
CA GLU A 112 -7.14 -28.77 3.03
C GLU A 112 -8.46 -28.19 2.49
N PRO A 113 -9.49 -29.03 2.27
CA PRO A 113 -10.73 -28.61 1.60
C PRO A 113 -11.48 -27.48 2.30
N ARG A 114 -11.32 -27.32 3.62
CA ARG A 114 -11.97 -26.22 4.37
C ARG A 114 -11.49 -24.83 3.95
N PHE A 115 -10.32 -24.74 3.30
CA PHE A 115 -9.80 -23.49 2.78
C PHE A 115 -10.38 -23.09 1.41
N GLU A 116 -11.08 -23.97 0.71
CA GLU A 116 -11.65 -23.68 -0.61
C GLU A 116 -12.66 -22.53 -0.54
N ALA A 117 -13.61 -22.60 0.39
CA ALA A 117 -14.61 -21.53 0.58
C ALA A 117 -13.97 -20.20 1.02
N ILE A 118 -12.88 -20.25 1.79
CA ILE A 118 -12.15 -19.05 2.23
C ILE A 118 -11.43 -18.39 1.05
N LEU A 119 -10.81 -19.20 0.18
CA LEU A 119 -10.17 -18.69 -1.02
C LEU A 119 -11.19 -18.17 -2.03
N GLU A 120 -12.35 -18.80 -2.17
CA GLU A 120 -13.44 -18.32 -3.03
C GLU A 120 -13.97 -16.95 -2.53
N GLU A 121 -14.23 -16.82 -1.23
CA GLU A 121 -14.60 -15.53 -0.61
C GLU A 121 -13.49 -14.49 -0.83
N TYR A 122 -12.24 -14.83 -0.48
CA TYR A 122 -11.11 -13.92 -0.60
C TYR A 122 -10.86 -13.48 -2.04
N ASN A 123 -11.02 -14.35 -3.03
CA ASN A 123 -10.76 -14.04 -4.44
C ASN A 123 -11.93 -13.37 -5.15
N THR A 124 -13.10 -13.24 -4.51
CA THR A 124 -14.22 -12.49 -5.09
C THR A 124 -13.82 -11.03 -5.28
N GLU A 125 -13.87 -10.54 -6.52
CA GLU A 125 -13.53 -9.17 -6.89
C GLU A 125 -14.40 -8.17 -6.12
N VAL A 126 -13.80 -7.05 -5.70
CA VAL A 126 -14.52 -5.95 -5.05
C VAL A 126 -14.37 -4.73 -5.95
N ILE A 127 -15.44 -4.42 -6.67
CA ILE A 127 -15.46 -3.40 -7.72
C ILE A 127 -16.41 -2.27 -7.31
N TYR A 128 -16.05 -1.05 -7.65
CA TYR A 128 -16.90 0.14 -7.61
C TYR A 128 -16.98 0.73 -9.01
N GLU A 129 -18.19 0.90 -9.53
CA GLU A 129 -18.43 1.48 -10.85
C GLU A 129 -19.64 2.43 -10.82
N ASP A 130 -19.48 3.61 -11.37
CA ASP A 130 -20.55 4.56 -11.65
C ASP A 130 -20.22 5.43 -12.89
N ASP A 131 -20.98 6.51 -13.10
CA ASP A 131 -20.83 7.39 -14.27
C ASP A 131 -19.46 8.09 -14.33
N ASP A 132 -18.75 8.23 -13.20
CA ASP A 132 -17.50 9.00 -13.11
C ASP A 132 -16.27 8.09 -12.86
N PHE A 133 -16.43 6.94 -12.18
CA PHE A 133 -15.32 6.09 -11.70
C PHE A 133 -15.51 4.60 -12.02
N SER A 134 -14.40 3.93 -12.29
CA SER A 134 -14.31 2.47 -12.39
C SER A 134 -13.07 2.01 -11.62
N LEU A 135 -13.27 1.37 -10.46
CA LEU A 135 -12.23 1.03 -9.50
C LEU A 135 -12.36 -0.42 -9.02
N GLU A 136 -11.23 -1.07 -8.80
CA GLU A 136 -11.13 -2.42 -8.22
C GLU A 136 -10.23 -2.41 -6.99
N LEU A 137 -10.58 -3.19 -5.96
CA LEU A 137 -9.73 -3.37 -4.78
C LEU A 137 -8.49 -4.20 -5.12
N ASN A 138 -7.33 -3.57 -5.09
CA ASN A 138 -6.06 -4.26 -5.06
C ASN A 138 -5.80 -4.81 -3.65
N LYS A 139 -6.12 -6.09 -3.44
CA LYS A 139 -5.97 -6.78 -2.14
C LYS A 139 -4.52 -6.91 -1.68
N ILE A 140 -3.54 -6.76 -2.57
CA ILE A 140 -2.12 -6.83 -2.21
C ILE A 140 -1.69 -5.54 -1.51
N TYR A 141 -2.16 -4.39 -1.99
CA TYR A 141 -1.80 -3.08 -1.46
C TYR A 141 -2.86 -2.49 -0.51
N GLY A 142 -4.07 -3.05 -0.49
CA GLY A 142 -5.16 -2.57 0.35
C GLY A 142 -5.68 -1.20 -0.09
N ASN A 143 -5.71 -0.95 -1.40
CA ASN A 143 -6.25 0.28 -2.00
C ASN A 143 -7.15 -0.05 -3.19
N PHE A 144 -8.07 0.85 -3.51
CA PHE A 144 -8.80 0.80 -4.77
C PHE A 144 -7.98 1.49 -5.87
N GLU A 145 -7.88 0.87 -7.04
CA GLU A 145 -7.19 1.41 -8.20
C GLU A 145 -8.05 1.30 -9.46
N GLY A 146 -7.89 2.24 -10.39
CA GLY A 146 -8.59 2.21 -11.66
C GLY A 146 -8.63 3.57 -12.33
N GLY A 147 -9.75 3.87 -12.99
CA GLY A 147 -9.92 5.03 -13.83
C GLY A 147 -11.00 5.99 -13.34
N MET A 148 -10.81 7.26 -13.64
CA MET A 148 -11.82 8.31 -13.59
C MET A 148 -12.00 8.90 -14.99
N TYR A 149 -13.24 9.12 -15.41
CA TYR A 149 -13.50 9.81 -16.68
C TYR A 149 -12.98 11.25 -16.62
N TYR A 150 -12.28 11.67 -17.67
CA TYR A 150 -11.87 13.06 -17.86
C TYR A 150 -11.91 13.44 -19.33
N GLU A 151 -12.60 14.54 -19.67
CA GLU A 151 -12.83 14.92 -21.07
C GLU A 151 -11.53 15.22 -21.84
N GLU A 152 -10.47 15.70 -21.17
CA GLU A 152 -9.20 16.01 -21.84
C GLU A 152 -8.28 14.78 -22.01
N GLU A 153 -8.61 13.64 -21.38
CA GLU A 153 -7.84 12.39 -21.49
C GLU A 153 -8.76 11.24 -21.93
N GLU A 154 -8.67 10.84 -23.21
CA GLU A 154 -9.59 9.87 -23.83
C GLU A 154 -9.60 8.51 -23.10
N ASP A 155 -8.44 8.09 -22.58
CA ASP A 155 -8.28 6.84 -21.82
C ASP A 155 -8.68 6.97 -20.33
N GLY A 156 -9.06 8.17 -19.89
CA GLY A 156 -9.33 8.50 -18.49
C GLY A 156 -8.08 8.76 -17.66
N LEU A 157 -8.28 9.23 -16.43
CA LEU A 157 -7.21 9.48 -15.47
C LEU A 157 -7.06 8.33 -14.49
N SER A 158 -5.81 7.97 -14.20
CA SER A 158 -5.53 6.97 -13.16
C SER A 158 -5.92 7.53 -11.78
N LEU A 159 -6.66 6.73 -11.01
CA LEU A 159 -7.07 7.04 -9.66
C LEU A 159 -6.71 5.91 -8.71
N ASN A 160 -5.96 6.24 -7.66
CA ASN A 160 -5.70 5.38 -6.52
C ASN A 160 -6.38 5.94 -5.26
N VAL A 161 -7.08 5.10 -4.50
CA VAL A 161 -7.74 5.49 -3.25
C VAL A 161 -7.26 4.56 -2.13
N HIS A 162 -6.50 5.11 -1.19
CA HIS A 162 -5.90 4.39 -0.06
C HIS A 162 -6.95 4.05 1.01
N THR A 163 -7.77 3.05 0.70
CA THR A 163 -8.73 2.39 1.59
C THR A 163 -9.05 1.00 1.03
N ASP A 164 -9.30 0.02 1.89
CA ASP A 164 -9.84 -1.29 1.53
C ASP A 164 -11.35 -1.42 1.86
N ASP A 165 -11.91 -0.41 2.53
CA ASP A 165 -13.33 -0.31 2.86
C ASP A 165 -14.11 0.40 1.73
N ILE A 166 -15.07 -0.31 1.13
CA ILE A 166 -15.91 0.18 0.03
C ILE A 166 -16.87 1.31 0.46
N GLU A 167 -17.29 1.37 1.72
CA GLU A 167 -18.13 2.46 2.21
C GLU A 167 -17.28 3.72 2.41
N LYS A 168 -16.05 3.57 2.93
CA LYS A 168 -15.10 4.68 3.00
C LYS A 168 -14.70 5.21 1.62
N LEU A 169 -14.54 4.32 0.65
CA LEU A 169 -14.34 4.68 -0.76
C LEU A 169 -15.47 5.58 -1.25
N LYS A 170 -16.73 5.17 -1.08
CA LYS A 170 -17.91 5.94 -1.48
C LYS A 170 -17.95 7.32 -0.83
N GLU A 171 -17.63 7.42 0.46
CA GLU A 171 -17.56 8.69 1.18
C GLU A 171 -16.51 9.63 0.56
N LEU A 172 -15.30 9.14 0.31
CA LEU A 172 -14.20 9.92 -0.28
C LEU A 172 -14.52 10.37 -1.70
N LEU A 173 -15.05 9.46 -2.53
CA LEU A 173 -15.46 9.78 -3.90
C LEU A 173 -16.56 10.86 -3.91
N ASN A 174 -17.56 10.75 -3.03
CA ASN A 174 -18.60 11.77 -2.91
C ASN A 174 -18.05 13.14 -2.49
N LEU A 175 -17.11 13.18 -1.54
CA LEU A 175 -16.46 14.42 -1.11
C LEU A 175 -15.60 15.01 -2.25
N PHE A 176 -14.86 14.18 -2.96
CA PHE A 176 -14.07 14.58 -4.12
C PHE A 176 -14.95 15.15 -5.24
N ARG A 177 -16.13 14.56 -5.49
CA ARG A 177 -17.13 15.09 -6.44
C ARG A 177 -17.55 16.52 -6.11
N GLN A 178 -17.88 16.76 -4.84
CA GLN A 178 -18.36 18.04 -4.34
C GLN A 178 -17.28 19.12 -4.35
N THR A 179 -16.02 18.72 -4.17
CA THR A 179 -14.89 19.64 -3.99
C THR A 179 -14.16 19.94 -5.29
N ALA A 180 -13.84 18.89 -6.05
CA ALA A 180 -12.98 18.95 -7.23
C ALA A 180 -13.77 18.71 -8.51
N LEU A 181 -14.51 17.59 -8.61
CA LEU A 181 -15.05 17.13 -9.90
C LEU A 181 -16.07 18.11 -10.52
N THR A 182 -16.88 18.78 -9.69
CA THR A 182 -17.88 19.77 -10.15
C THR A 182 -17.27 20.88 -11.02
N ASN A 183 -16.00 21.21 -10.83
CA ASN A 183 -15.26 22.14 -11.69
C ASN A 183 -13.79 21.68 -11.84
N PHE A 184 -13.63 20.43 -12.29
CA PHE A 184 -12.34 19.74 -12.25
C PHE A 184 -11.23 20.49 -12.97
N LYS A 185 -11.51 21.06 -14.15
CA LYS A 185 -10.54 21.87 -14.91
C LYS A 185 -10.03 23.06 -14.11
N ALA A 186 -10.92 23.84 -13.50
CA ALA A 186 -10.49 24.99 -12.69
C ALA A 186 -9.74 24.56 -11.43
N TRP A 187 -10.12 23.41 -10.85
CA TRP A 187 -9.41 22.82 -9.72
C TRP A 187 -7.97 22.45 -10.10
N ILE A 188 -7.77 21.77 -11.23
CA ILE A 188 -6.45 21.43 -11.76
C ILE A 188 -5.61 22.67 -12.07
N GLU A 189 -6.18 23.69 -12.73
CA GLU A 189 -5.46 24.94 -13.01
C GLU A 189 -5.04 25.68 -11.73
N HIS A 190 -5.84 25.57 -10.66
CA HIS A 190 -5.46 26.09 -9.34
C HIS A 190 -4.25 25.36 -8.76
N LEU A 191 -4.20 24.03 -8.87
CA LEU A 191 -3.05 23.22 -8.43
C LEU A 191 -1.79 23.51 -9.24
N LYS A 192 -1.90 23.62 -10.57
CA LYS A 192 -0.78 24.00 -11.45
C LYS A 192 -0.23 25.38 -11.09
N THR A 193 -1.12 26.34 -10.82
CA THR A 193 -0.71 27.68 -10.38
C THR A 193 0.08 27.61 -9.07
N PHE A 194 -0.42 26.84 -8.09
CA PHE A 194 0.26 26.66 -6.82
C PHE A 194 1.63 25.99 -6.99
N ALA A 195 1.75 24.96 -7.82
CA ALA A 195 3.03 24.32 -8.11
C ALA A 195 4.00 25.27 -8.79
N ALA A 196 3.54 26.03 -9.78
CA ALA A 196 4.36 27.03 -10.48
C ALA A 196 4.91 28.09 -9.52
N GLU A 197 4.09 28.60 -8.60
CA GLU A 197 4.54 29.55 -7.58
C GLU A 197 5.66 29.00 -6.68
N LYS A 198 5.72 27.67 -6.49
CA LYS A 198 6.71 27.02 -5.62
C LYS A 198 7.96 26.57 -6.36
N LEU A 199 7.83 26.12 -7.60
CA LEU A 199 8.85 25.33 -8.28
C LEU A 199 9.46 26.02 -9.51
N THR A 200 8.93 27.17 -9.94
CA THR A 200 9.48 27.88 -11.12
C THR A 200 10.94 28.29 -10.95
N ASP A 201 11.33 28.76 -9.76
CA ASP A 201 12.71 29.15 -9.50
C ASP A 201 13.65 27.93 -9.59
N LEU A 202 13.25 26.80 -9.02
CA LEU A 202 14.00 25.54 -9.08
C LEU A 202 14.13 25.02 -10.51
N ALA A 203 13.06 25.05 -11.31
CA ALA A 203 13.11 24.65 -12.72
C ALA A 203 14.09 25.54 -13.51
N ASN A 204 14.10 26.84 -13.25
CA ASN A 204 15.07 27.74 -13.88
C ASN A 204 16.52 27.46 -13.45
N GLU A 205 16.74 27.06 -12.19
CA GLU A 205 18.07 26.63 -11.72
C GLU A 205 18.55 25.40 -12.49
N TRP A 206 17.73 24.35 -12.58
CA TRP A 206 18.07 23.11 -13.29
C TRP A 206 18.30 23.36 -14.79
N GLN A 207 17.42 24.13 -15.43
CA GLN A 207 17.57 24.48 -16.85
C GLN A 207 18.89 25.23 -17.12
N LYS A 208 19.30 26.12 -16.20
CA LYS A 208 20.57 26.88 -16.32
C LYS A 208 21.81 26.01 -16.04
N GLU A 209 21.69 24.92 -15.29
CA GLU A 209 22.76 23.94 -15.14
C GLU A 209 23.04 23.20 -16.46
N GLU A 210 22.00 22.95 -17.26
CA GLU A 210 22.13 22.34 -18.58
C GLU A 210 22.57 23.35 -19.66
N ASP A 211 21.89 24.49 -19.76
CA ASP A 211 22.23 25.59 -20.66
C ASP A 211 22.12 26.95 -19.96
N ALA A 212 23.28 27.53 -19.65
CA ALA A 212 23.39 28.84 -19.00
C ALA A 212 22.74 30.01 -19.77
N ASN A 213 22.41 29.84 -21.06
CA ASN A 213 21.73 30.85 -21.87
C ASN A 213 20.25 30.55 -22.11
N ALA A 214 19.71 29.48 -21.52
CA ALA A 214 18.32 29.11 -21.68
C ALA A 214 17.38 30.22 -21.16
N PRO A 215 16.26 30.50 -21.86
CA PRO A 215 15.34 31.55 -21.47
C PRO A 215 14.64 31.22 -20.15
N GLU A 216 14.36 32.23 -19.32
CA GLU A 216 13.66 31.97 -18.06
C GLU A 216 12.23 31.46 -18.28
N ILE A 217 11.89 30.39 -17.58
CA ILE A 217 10.54 29.87 -17.47
C ILE A 217 9.77 30.81 -16.53
N THR A 218 8.67 31.37 -17.01
CA THR A 218 7.75 32.14 -16.16
C THR A 218 6.77 31.21 -15.44
N PRO A 219 6.18 31.59 -14.29
CA PRO A 219 5.20 30.74 -13.60
C PRO A 219 4.00 30.36 -14.49
N LYS A 220 3.59 31.27 -15.37
CA LYS A 220 2.54 30.98 -16.36
C LYS A 220 2.98 29.87 -17.33
N HIS A 221 4.19 29.99 -17.89
CA HIS A 221 4.70 29.00 -18.84
C HIS A 221 4.98 27.65 -18.17
N PHE A 222 5.44 27.66 -16.92
CA PHE A 222 5.57 26.46 -16.08
C PHE A 222 4.24 25.73 -15.96
N ALA A 223 3.18 26.43 -15.53
CA ALA A 223 1.86 25.84 -15.38
C ALA A 223 1.28 25.30 -16.70
N GLU A 224 1.51 26.00 -17.82
CA GLU A 224 1.07 25.56 -19.16
C GLU A 224 1.74 24.27 -19.64
N ARG A 225 2.94 23.95 -19.13
CA ARG A 225 3.67 22.72 -19.47
C ARG A 225 3.24 21.51 -18.64
N MET A 226 2.55 21.73 -17.52
CA MET A 226 2.11 20.65 -16.65
C MET A 226 0.88 19.93 -17.21
N SER A 227 0.89 18.59 -17.19
CA SER A 227 -0.25 17.74 -17.56
C SER A 227 -0.51 16.71 -16.47
N ILE A 228 -1.77 16.56 -16.04
CA ILE A 228 -2.11 15.61 -14.97
C ILE A 228 -1.94 14.18 -15.45
N THR A 229 -1.37 13.32 -14.61
CA THR A 229 -1.13 11.90 -14.93
C THR A 229 -1.84 10.96 -13.96
N GLU A 230 -1.87 11.29 -12.67
CA GLU A 230 -2.42 10.42 -11.64
C GLU A 230 -3.04 11.22 -10.48
N LEU A 231 -4.12 10.69 -9.92
CA LEU A 231 -4.72 11.13 -8.67
C LEU A 231 -4.59 10.08 -7.59
N VAL A 232 -4.23 10.52 -6.39
CA VAL A 232 -4.24 9.68 -5.19
C VAL A 232 -5.10 10.34 -4.12
N LEU A 233 -6.05 9.59 -3.57
CA LEU A 233 -6.87 9.99 -2.43
C LEU A 233 -6.55 9.14 -1.21
N PHE A 234 -6.48 9.78 -0.03
CA PHE A 234 -6.18 9.12 1.23
C PHE A 234 -7.41 9.07 2.15
N ALA A 235 -7.46 8.07 3.03
CA ALA A 235 -8.56 7.88 3.99
C ALA A 235 -8.84 9.09 4.90
N ASP A 236 -7.84 9.94 5.12
CA ASP A 236 -7.91 11.18 5.89
C ASP A 236 -8.20 12.42 5.01
N GLU A 237 -8.81 12.22 3.84
CA GLU A 237 -9.27 13.26 2.91
C GLU A 237 -8.14 14.09 2.28
N ARG A 238 -6.89 13.67 2.48
CA ARG A 238 -5.75 14.20 1.72
C ARG A 238 -5.80 13.72 0.28
N PHE A 239 -5.17 14.48 -0.59
CA PHE A 239 -4.91 14.09 -1.97
C PHE A 239 -3.44 14.34 -2.34
N CYS A 240 -2.98 13.60 -3.34
CA CYS A 240 -1.74 13.88 -4.09
C CYS A 240 -2.08 13.83 -5.57
N ILE A 241 -1.64 14.84 -6.33
CA ILE A 241 -1.79 14.88 -7.78
C ILE A 241 -0.41 14.86 -8.42
N TYR A 242 -0.21 13.95 -9.35
CA TYR A 242 0.99 13.87 -10.16
C TYR A 242 0.78 14.61 -11.48
N PHE A 243 1.79 15.37 -11.86
CA PHE A 243 1.87 16.06 -13.13
C PHE A 243 3.14 15.64 -13.85
N ASP A 244 3.00 15.28 -15.12
CA ASP A 244 4.08 15.38 -16.08
C ASP A 244 4.43 16.87 -16.27
N ASP A 245 5.72 17.15 -16.38
CA ASP A 245 6.27 18.50 -16.39
C ASP A 245 6.94 18.86 -17.71
N ASP A 246 6.73 18.06 -18.76
CA ASP A 246 7.37 18.23 -20.07
C ASP A 246 8.90 18.33 -19.95
N ASP A 247 9.49 17.52 -19.07
CA ASP A 247 10.94 17.39 -18.83
C ASP A 247 11.59 18.64 -18.19
N MET A 248 10.84 19.43 -17.40
CA MET A 248 11.42 20.51 -16.60
C MET A 248 12.38 20.00 -15.51
N PHE A 249 12.15 18.78 -15.02
CA PHE A 249 12.89 18.13 -13.94
C PHE A 249 13.47 16.77 -14.36
N TRP A 250 13.91 16.62 -15.61
CA TRP A 250 14.73 15.47 -16.07
C TRP A 250 14.16 14.09 -15.70
N GLY A 251 12.86 13.89 -15.97
CA GLY A 251 12.14 12.65 -15.69
C GLY A 251 11.56 12.49 -14.27
N HIS A 252 11.63 13.52 -13.42
CA HIS A 252 10.85 13.55 -12.18
C HIS A 252 9.43 14.06 -12.47
N ALA A 253 8.46 13.66 -11.65
CA ALA A 253 7.11 14.20 -11.67
C ALA A 253 6.97 15.37 -10.70
N ILE A 254 6.11 16.32 -11.01
CA ILE A 254 5.67 17.33 -10.05
C ILE A 254 4.51 16.74 -9.25
N THR A 255 4.59 16.78 -7.92
CA THR A 255 3.52 16.36 -7.02
C THR A 255 2.94 17.54 -6.26
N VAL A 256 1.61 17.58 -6.13
CA VAL A 256 0.90 18.56 -5.31
C VAL A 256 0.09 17.84 -4.24
N TYR A 257 0.41 18.12 -2.98
CA TYR A 257 -0.28 17.60 -1.80
C TYR A 257 -1.28 18.62 -1.25
N GLY A 258 -2.46 18.13 -0.89
CA GLY A 258 -3.49 18.94 -0.28
C GLY A 258 -4.54 18.12 0.46
N ASN A 259 -5.59 18.79 0.89
CA ASN A 259 -6.76 18.18 1.50
C ASN A 259 -8.04 18.66 0.79
N LEU A 260 -9.05 17.79 0.71
CA LEU A 260 -10.35 18.10 0.08
C LEU A 260 -11.12 19.23 0.80
N ASN A 261 -10.69 19.68 1.98
CA ASN A 261 -11.18 20.92 2.59
C ASN A 261 -10.66 22.21 1.91
N GLY A 262 -9.83 22.09 0.86
CA GLY A 262 -9.29 23.19 0.07
C GLY A 262 -7.91 23.69 0.53
N LYS A 263 -7.32 23.12 1.57
CA LYS A 263 -5.96 23.47 2.01
C LYS A 263 -4.91 22.78 1.11
N LEU A 264 -4.03 23.57 0.50
CA LEU A 264 -2.82 23.06 -0.17
C LEU A 264 -1.65 23.03 0.82
N GLU A 265 -0.87 21.96 0.80
CA GLU A 265 0.18 21.71 1.78
C GLU A 265 1.57 21.89 1.17
N GLU A 266 1.82 21.25 0.03
CA GLU A 266 3.14 21.19 -0.57
C GLU A 266 3.06 20.98 -2.09
N ALA A 267 4.04 21.52 -2.81
CA ALA A 267 4.35 21.14 -4.18
C ALA A 267 5.84 20.81 -4.23
N THR A 268 6.18 19.63 -4.73
CA THR A 268 7.56 19.11 -4.77
C THR A 268 7.79 18.30 -6.06
N ILE A 269 9.01 17.82 -6.24
CA ILE A 269 9.40 16.88 -7.30
C ILE A 269 9.64 15.49 -6.69
N GLU A 270 9.19 14.44 -7.38
CA GLU A 270 9.35 13.04 -6.97
C GLU A 270 9.76 12.15 -8.15
N GLY A 271 10.61 11.16 -7.90
CA GLY A 271 11.18 10.28 -8.93
C GLY A 271 12.57 9.79 -8.55
#